data_AF-A0A3D0RRM4-F1
#
_entry.id   AF-A0A3D0RRM4-F1
#
_cell.length_a   1.000
_cell.length_b   1.000
_cell.length_c   1.000
_cell.angle_alpha   90.00
_cell.angle_beta   90.00
_cell.angle_gamma   90.00
#
_symmetry.space_group_name_H-M   'P 1'
#
loop_
_entity.id
_entity.type
_entity.pdbx_description
1 polymer ?
#
loop_
_entity_poly.entity_id
_entity_poly.type
_entity_poly.pdbx_seq_one_letter_code
_entity_poly.pdbx_strand_id
1 'polypeptide(L)' 'MLKALIFDFDGLILDTETPEVTVWQNIYKEYGFELPVHEWEKTVGGYGISTFNAAEHLTLLSAGKVDS' A
#
# COMPACT_ATOMS: atom_id res chain seq x y z
N MET A 1 27.15 28.20 -3.10
CA MET A 1 27.25 27.14 -2.07
C MET A 1 25.85 26.73 -1.65
N LEU A 2 25.57 25.42 -1.62
CA LEU A 2 24.35 24.86 -1.03
C LEU A 2 24.34 25.19 0.47
N LYS A 3 23.21 25.67 1.01
CA LYS A 3 23.11 26.11 2.42
C LYS A 3 22.30 25.17 3.31
N ALA A 4 21.34 24.45 2.74
CA ALA A 4 20.54 23.45 3.44
C ALA A 4 19.90 22.48 2.43
N LEU A 5 19.52 21.30 2.93
CA LEU A 5 18.66 20.33 2.28
C LEU A 5 17.54 19.98 3.26
N ILE A 6 16.32 19.84 2.74
CA ILE A 6 15.16 19.36 3.48
C ILE A 6 14.75 18.07 2.80
N PHE A 7 14.62 17.02 3.60
CA PHE A 7 14.21 15.69 3.15
C PHE A 7 12.84 15.39 3.74
N ASP A 8 11.96 14.84 2.91
CA ASP A 8 10.78 14.14 3.39
C ASP A 8 11.19 12.88 4.16
N PHE A 9 10.34 12.43 5.09
CA PHE A 9 10.62 11.25 5.88
C PHE A 9 10.19 9.96 5.18
N ASP A 10 8.95 9.95 4.71
CA ASP A 10 8.26 8.79 4.11
C ASP A 10 8.83 8.43 2.74
N GLY A 11 9.23 7.17 2.53
CA GLY A 11 9.84 6.69 1.29
C GLY A 11 11.22 7.28 0.92
N LEU A 12 11.73 8.26 1.70
CA LEU A 12 13.00 8.94 1.43
C LEU A 12 14.03 8.76 2.55
N ILE A 13 13.68 9.06 3.81
CA ILE A 13 14.57 8.79 4.96
C ILE A 13 14.33 7.37 5.49
N LEU A 14 13.07 6.94 5.53
CA LEU A 14 12.67 5.61 5.96
C LEU A 14 11.92 4.91 4.82
N ASP A 15 12.30 3.66 4.55
CA ASP A 15 11.52 2.76 3.70
C ASP A 15 10.27 2.32 4.47
N THR A 16 9.13 2.85 4.05
CA THR A 16 7.81 2.58 4.60
C THR A 16 6.99 1.68 3.67
N GLU A 17 7.35 1.62 2.39
CA GLU A 17 6.70 0.83 1.37
C GLU A 17 6.91 -0.67 1.55
N THR A 18 8.13 -1.11 1.86
CA THR A 18 8.44 -2.53 2.06
C THR A 18 7.65 -3.15 3.23
N PRO A 19 7.62 -2.54 4.43
CA PRO A 19 6.77 -3.08 5.51
C PRO A 19 5.28 -2.96 5.19
N GLU A 20 4.83 -1.89 4.51
CA GLU A 20 3.43 -1.73 4.14
C GLU A 20 2.95 -2.84 3.19
N VAL A 21 3.67 -3.10 2.09
CA VAL A 21 3.30 -4.15 1.12
C VAL A 21 3.30 -5.52 1.79
N THR A 22 4.25 -5.77 2.70
CA THR A 22 4.33 -7.04 3.45
C THR A 22 3.11 -7.23 4.34
N VAL A 23 2.66 -6.18 5.04
CA VAL A 23 1.45 -6.23 5.87
C VAL A 23 0.23 -6.51 5.00
N TRP A 24 0.07 -5.82 3.87
CA TRP A 24 -1.06 -6.06 2.98
C TRP A 24 -1.07 -7.47 2.39
N GLN A 25 0.08 -8.00 1.97
CA GLN A 25 0.21 -9.38 1.51
C GLN A 25 -0.22 -10.39 2.58
N ASN A 26 0.18 -10.17 3.84
CA ASN A 26 -0.21 -11.03 4.95
C ASN A 26 -1.73 -10.99 5.18
N ILE A 27 -2.33 -9.79 5.21
CA ILE A 27 -3.77 -9.62 5.36
C ILE A 27 -4.52 -10.34 4.23
N TYR A 28 -4.13 -10.12 2.97
CA TYR A 28 -4.76 -10.81 1.82
C TYR A 28 -4.69 -12.33 1.96
N LYS A 29 -3.54 -12.84 2.39
CA LYS A 29 -3.30 -14.27 2.58
C LYS A 29 -4.16 -14.88 3.69
N GLU A 30 -4.47 -14.14 4.75
CA GLU A 30 -5.41 -14.57 5.81
C GLU A 30 -6.81 -14.85 5.25
N TYR A 31 -7.23 -14.12 4.22
CA TYR A 31 -8.50 -14.33 3.52
C TYR A 31 -8.39 -15.27 2.29
N GLY A 32 -7.22 -15.86 2.05
CA GLY A 32 -6.99 -16.78 0.94
C GLY A 32 -6.79 -16.11 -0.43
N PHE A 33 -6.44 -14.82 -0.45
CA PHE A 33 -6.18 -14.05 -1.66
C PHE A 33 -4.72 -13.58 -1.73
N GLU A 34 -4.31 -13.10 -2.90
CA GLU A 34 -3.01 -12.45 -3.12
C GLU A 34 -3.21 -10.97 -3.40
N LEU A 35 -2.36 -10.12 -2.82
CA LEU A 35 -2.37 -8.69 -3.09
C LEU A 35 -1.90 -8.44 -4.54
N PRO A 36 -2.64 -7.71 -5.38
CA PRO A 36 -2.13 -7.23 -6.67
C PRO A 36 -1.11 -6.11 -6.44
N VAL A 37 0.14 -6.48 -6.12
CA VAL A 37 1.22 -5.55 -5.76
C VAL A 37 1.39 -4.44 -6.80
N HIS A 38 1.33 -4.77 -8.08
CA HIS A 38 1.45 -3.78 -9.16
C HIS A 38 0.35 -2.69 -9.15
N GLU A 39 -0.85 -3.00 -8.66
CA GLU A 39 -1.92 -1.99 -8.55
C GLU A 39 -1.76 -1.15 -7.27
N TRP A 40 -1.27 -1.76 -6.19
CA TRP A 40 -0.92 -1.07 -4.95
C TRP A 40 0.29 -0.13 -5.14
N GLU A 41 1.33 -0.54 -5.86
CA GLU A 41 2.53 0.29 -6.11
C GLU A 41 2.17 1.61 -6.81
N LYS A 42 1.13 1.63 -7.64
CA LYS A 42 0.66 2.86 -8.30
C LYS A 42 0.02 3.88 -7.36
N THR A 43 -0.27 3.51 -6.11
CA THR A 43 -0.81 4.41 -5.08
C THR A 43 0.28 5.01 -4.20
N VAL A 44 1.51 4.47 -4.26
CA VAL A 44 2.66 4.93 -3.48
C VAL A 44 3.13 6.29 -3.98
N GLY A 45 3.45 7.21 -3.05
CA GLY A 45 4.07 8.50 -3.36
C GLY A 45 3.15 9.59 -3.93
N GLY A 46 1.82 9.37 -4.01
CA GLY A 46 0.87 10.43 -4.33
C GLY A 46 -0.52 9.99 -4.78
N TYR A 47 -1.49 10.90 -4.65
CA TYR A 47 -2.86 10.72 -5.12
C TYR A 47 -3.00 11.00 -6.62
N GLY A 48 -3.76 10.16 -7.34
CA GLY A 48 -4.25 10.46 -8.70
C GLY A 48 -3.70 9.61 -9.85
N ILE A 49 -2.72 8.73 -9.60
CA ILE A 49 -2.23 7.77 -10.60
C ILE A 49 -3.06 6.47 -10.59
N SER A 50 -3.54 6.08 -9.41
CA SER A 50 -4.40 4.91 -9.21
C SER A 50 -5.47 5.23 -8.16
N THR A 51 -6.65 4.67 -8.36
CA THR A 51 -7.77 4.67 -7.39
C THR A 51 -7.83 3.36 -6.62
N PHE A 52 -6.79 2.53 -6.71
CA PHE A 52 -6.74 1.25 -6.02
C PHE A 52 -6.78 1.47 -4.50
N ASN A 53 -7.62 0.70 -3.82
CA ASN A 53 -7.69 0.66 -2.37
C ASN A 53 -7.64 -0.81 -1.94
N ALA A 54 -6.58 -1.19 -1.23
CA ALA A 54 -6.33 -2.57 -0.86
C ALA A 54 -7.45 -3.15 0.04
N ALA A 55 -8.03 -2.35 0.92
CA ALA A 55 -9.12 -2.77 1.80
C ALA A 55 -10.44 -2.96 1.03
N GLU A 56 -10.81 -2.00 0.17
CA GLU A 56 -12.03 -2.10 -0.64
C GLU A 56 -11.94 -3.29 -1.60
N HIS A 57 -10.78 -3.48 -2.24
CA HIS A 57 -10.55 -4.61 -3.14
C HIS A 57 -10.64 -5.96 -2.40
N LEU A 58 -10.06 -6.08 -1.20
CA LEU A 58 -10.18 -7.29 -0.40
C LEU A 58 -11.62 -7.57 0.04
N THR A 59 -12.37 -6.51 0.38
CA THR A 59 -13.79 -6.61 0.73
C THR A 59 -14.60 -7.16 -0.44
N LEU A 60 -14.32 -6.70 -1.67
CA LEU A 60 -14.96 -7.23 -2.88
C LEU A 60 -14.62 -8.71 -3.13
N LEU A 61 -13.34 -9.10 -2.98
CA LEU A 61 -12.91 -10.49 -3.17
C LEU A 61 -13.53 -11.45 -2.16
N SER A 62 -13.62 -11.02 -0.90
CA SER A 62 -14.18 -11.82 0.20
C SER A 62 -15.72 -11.87 0.21
N ALA A 63 -16.38 -11.23 -0.76
CA ALA A 63 -17.84 -11.04 -0.78
C ALA A 63 -18.37 -10.37 0.51
N GLY A 64 -17.62 -9.42 1.07
CA GLY A 64 -18.00 -8.64 2.25
C GLY A 64 -17.73 -9.30 3.61
N LYS A 65 -16.91 -10.37 3.67
CA LYS A 65 -16.61 -11.10 4.92
C LYS A 65 -15.45 -10.53 5.73
N VAL A 66 -14.84 -9.42 5.31
CA VAL A 66 -13.67 -8.82 5.97
C VAL A 66 -14.00 -8.20 7.33
N ASP A 67 -15.26 -7.82 7.58
CA ASP A 67 -15.72 -7.21 8.84
C ASP A 67 -16.60 -8.17 9.70
N SER A 68 -16.48 -9.49 9.51
CA SER A 68 -17.29 -10.50 10.23
C SER A 68 -16.73 -10.90 11.58
#